data_AF-A0A2V9K978-F1
#
_entry.id   AF-A0A2V9K978-F1
#
_cell.length_a   1.000
_cell.length_b   1.000
_cell.length_c   1.000
_cell.angle_alpha   90.00
_cell.angle_beta   90.00
_cell.angle_gamma   90.00
#
_symmetry.space_group_name_H-M   'P 1'
#
loop_
_entity.id
_entity.type
_entity.pdbx_description
1 polymer ?
#
loop_
_entity_poly.entity_id
_entity_poly.type
_entity_poly.pdbx_seq_one_letter_code
_entity_poly.pdbx_strand_id
1 'polypeptide(L)'
;MRSATKSSRRRLLAGLAITGKDPAPAYYLKIGRTAMACRFEVFLRPEDREFVPAAHRALAEVDRLEAQMSVYRDSSEVALLNRTAFVAPVEVEERLYGLLRLARQIGGETGGAFDITAGPLIRAWGFFERRGRVPEPEALERARALTGWDKLGFDDCKRAVRFSREGMEVNLASIGKGYALDRAAALLVRQGLRNFLMHAGHSSIVAAGASHAGPGWEVSIRDPRDHQRSLGSVRLIDRAMSTSGVSEQSFAAGGRRYGHILDPRTGAPAPNAGLVSVVAPEAARAEALSTSFFVMAPEEVRRYCEAHPEVASIVVGGPAQERDHGSPAEPVKIVTWGISLEPSEAGGGCVTTFGTRD
;
A
#
# COMPACT_ATOMS: atom_id res chain seq x y z
N MET A 1 -6.67 35.32 84.86
CA MET A 1 -6.39 35.90 83.52
C MET A 1 -6.53 34.81 82.48
N ARG A 2 -7.38 35.05 81.46
CA ARG A 2 -7.36 34.60 80.03
C ARG A 2 -6.51 33.35 79.72
N SER A 3 -6.95 32.30 78.99
CA SER A 3 -7.68 32.29 77.72
C SER A 3 -7.97 30.83 77.29
N ALA A 4 -9.08 30.65 76.58
CA ALA A 4 -9.44 29.62 75.58
C ALA A 4 -8.25 29.07 74.75
N THR A 5 -8.22 27.92 74.09
CA THR A 5 -9.16 27.13 73.23
C THR A 5 -8.32 25.88 72.80
N LYS A 6 -8.79 24.70 72.39
CA LYS A 6 -9.54 24.39 71.15
C LYS A 6 -9.69 22.86 71.05
N SER A 7 -10.89 22.47 70.61
CA SER A 7 -11.31 21.19 70.05
C SER A 7 -10.39 20.66 68.93
N SER A 8 -10.22 19.34 68.84
CA SER A 8 -10.13 18.67 67.54
C SER A 8 -10.65 17.23 67.61
N ARG A 9 -11.86 17.04 67.04
CA ARG A 9 -12.48 15.75 66.75
C ARG A 9 -11.62 15.01 65.73
N ARG A 10 -11.16 13.80 66.05
CA ARG A 10 -10.65 12.83 65.07
C ARG A 10 -11.79 12.44 64.13
N ARG A 11 -11.80 12.99 62.91
CA ARG A 11 -12.63 12.51 61.81
C ARG A 11 -12.06 11.17 61.34
N LEU A 12 -12.88 10.12 61.36
CA LEU A 12 -12.72 8.98 60.47
C LEU A 12 -12.71 9.54 59.04
N LEU A 13 -11.60 9.36 58.33
CA LEU A 13 -11.58 9.43 56.87
C LEU A 13 -11.55 8.00 56.35
N ALA A 14 -12.61 7.65 55.65
CA ALA A 14 -12.80 6.41 54.93
C ALA A 14 -11.58 6.14 54.01
N GLY A 15 -11.07 4.92 54.06
CA GLY A 15 -10.16 4.41 53.05
C GLY A 15 -10.91 4.31 51.73
N LEU A 16 -10.61 5.22 50.80
CA LEU A 16 -10.94 5.03 49.40
C LEU A 16 -9.83 4.14 48.82
N ALA A 17 -10.11 2.84 48.70
CA ALA A 17 -9.28 1.95 47.89
C ALA A 17 -9.44 2.39 46.43
N ILE A 18 -8.45 3.12 45.90
CA ILE A 18 -8.32 3.35 44.47
C ILE A 18 -7.94 2.00 43.85
N THR A 19 -8.95 1.18 43.54
CA THR A 19 -8.82 0.05 42.62
C THR A 19 -9.09 0.54 41.20
N GLY A 20 -8.37 1.58 40.81
CA GLY A 20 -8.19 1.93 39.40
C GLY A 20 -6.96 1.19 38.94
N LYS A 21 -7.14 0.04 38.29
CA LYS A 21 -6.10 -0.53 37.44
C LYS A 21 -5.81 0.58 36.41
N ASP A 22 -4.70 1.29 36.57
CA ASP A 22 -4.27 2.30 35.59
C ASP A 22 -4.43 1.67 34.20
N PRO A 23 -5.13 2.31 33.24
CA PRO A 23 -5.17 1.79 31.89
C PRO A 23 -3.71 1.68 31.45
N ALA A 24 -3.27 0.45 31.21
CA ALA A 24 -1.92 0.18 30.75
C ALA A 24 -1.62 1.16 29.60
N PRO A 25 -0.44 1.81 29.58
CA PRO A 25 -0.16 2.78 28.55
C PRO A 25 -0.37 2.14 27.17
N ALA A 26 -1.17 2.79 26.32
CA ALA A 26 -1.49 2.30 24.98
C ALA A 26 -0.30 2.53 24.04
N TYR A 27 0.80 1.83 24.29
CA TYR A 27 1.96 1.80 23.41
C TYR A 27 1.96 0.52 22.58
N TYR A 28 2.52 0.59 21.38
CA TYR A 28 2.78 -0.61 20.57
C TYR A 28 4.26 -0.93 20.60
N LEU A 29 4.59 -2.22 20.67
CA LEU A 29 5.92 -2.70 20.34
C LEU A 29 6.06 -2.66 18.82
N LYS A 30 7.11 -1.99 18.32
CA LYS A 30 7.41 -1.89 16.89
C LYS A 30 8.63 -2.72 16.56
N ILE A 31 8.48 -3.68 15.66
CA ILE A 31 9.58 -4.50 15.15
C ILE A 31 9.72 -4.18 13.68
N GLY A 32 10.89 -3.72 13.26
CA GLY A 32 11.11 -3.21 11.91
C GLY A 32 12.27 -3.87 11.18
N ARG A 33 12.19 -3.91 9.86
CA ARG A 33 13.27 -4.32 8.95
C ARG A 33 13.21 -3.48 7.67
N THR A 34 14.36 -3.17 7.08
CA THR A 34 14.42 -2.51 5.76
C THR A 34 14.56 -3.58 4.68
N ALA A 35 13.64 -3.57 3.73
CA ALA A 35 13.61 -4.46 2.57
C ALA A 35 12.75 -3.82 1.46
N MET A 36 12.94 -4.25 0.21
CA MET A 36 12.22 -3.73 -0.97
C MET A 36 12.26 -2.20 -1.06
N ALA A 37 13.43 -1.62 -0.76
CA ALA A 37 13.67 -0.18 -0.71
C ALA A 37 12.78 0.63 0.25
N CYS A 38 12.17 0.00 1.26
CA CYS A 38 11.36 0.69 2.27
C CYS A 38 11.46 0.02 3.65
N ARG A 39 10.83 0.62 4.66
CA ARG A 39 10.76 0.06 6.02
C ARG A 39 9.49 -0.75 6.20
N PHE A 40 9.65 -2.03 6.52
CA PHE A 40 8.58 -2.91 6.98
C PHE A 40 8.53 -2.87 8.50
N GLU A 41 7.35 -2.66 9.08
CA GLU A 41 7.16 -2.69 10.54
C GLU A 41 5.93 -3.50 10.93
N VAL A 42 6.06 -4.22 12.04
CA VAL A 42 4.98 -4.94 12.73
C VAL A 42 4.69 -4.22 14.04
N PHE A 43 3.42 -3.90 14.28
CA PHE A 43 2.91 -3.27 15.49
C PHE A 43 2.22 -4.35 16.33
N LEU A 44 2.78 -4.64 17.50
CA LEU A 44 2.22 -5.57 18.46
C LEU A 44 1.73 -4.82 19.68
N ARG A 45 0.63 -5.30 20.26
CA ARG A 45 0.17 -4.85 21.57
C ARG A 45 1.12 -5.38 22.66
N PRO A 46 1.28 -4.71 23.81
CA PRO A 46 2.17 -5.17 24.89
C PRO A 46 1.81 -6.58 25.41
N GLU A 47 0.53 -6.95 25.38
CA GLU A 47 0.06 -8.28 25.79
C GLU A 47 0.50 -9.37 24.81
N ASP A 48 0.75 -9.02 23.54
CA ASP A 48 1.18 -9.93 22.48
C ASP A 48 2.73 -9.97 22.36
N ARG A 49 3.47 -9.52 23.37
CA ARG A 49 4.96 -9.48 23.37
C ARG A 49 5.63 -10.84 23.14
N GLU A 50 4.95 -11.93 23.45
CA GLU A 50 5.45 -13.29 23.20
C GLU A 50 5.62 -13.59 21.70
N PHE A 51 4.94 -12.82 20.83
CA PHE A 51 5.02 -12.96 19.37
C PHE A 51 6.19 -12.19 18.74
N VAL A 52 7.04 -11.50 19.51
CA VAL A 52 8.23 -10.80 18.97
C VAL A 52 9.12 -11.74 18.11
N PRO A 53 9.42 -12.99 18.50
CA PRO A 53 10.14 -13.93 17.62
C PRO A 53 9.37 -14.28 16.34
N ALA A 54 8.04 -14.34 16.38
CA ALA A 54 7.21 -14.54 15.19
C ALA A 54 7.28 -13.32 14.24
N ALA A 55 7.28 -12.09 14.78
CA ALA A 55 7.48 -10.87 14.00
C ALA A 55 8.85 -10.85 13.30
N HIS A 56 9.92 -11.27 13.97
CA HIS A 56 11.22 -11.39 13.31
C HIS A 56 11.23 -12.41 12.17
N ARG A 57 10.58 -13.57 12.35
CA ARG A 57 10.43 -14.58 11.28
C ARG A 57 9.59 -14.08 10.11
N ALA A 58 8.49 -13.37 10.39
CA ALA A 58 7.65 -12.75 9.37
C ALA A 58 8.42 -11.71 8.56
N LEU A 59 9.23 -10.87 9.21
CA LEU A 59 10.08 -9.89 8.52
C LEU A 59 11.23 -10.54 7.74
N ALA A 60 11.75 -11.69 8.18
CA ALA A 60 12.75 -12.44 7.40
C ALA A 60 12.18 -13.03 6.11
N GLU A 61 10.89 -13.38 6.07
CA GLU A 61 10.21 -13.79 4.83
C GLU A 61 10.18 -12.66 3.79
N VAL A 62 10.11 -11.40 4.23
CA VAL A 62 10.17 -10.24 3.32
C VAL A 62 11.53 -10.19 2.60
N ASP A 63 12.65 -10.48 3.28
CA ASP A 63 13.97 -10.52 2.63
C ASP A 63 14.06 -11.63 1.58
N ARG A 64 13.50 -12.81 1.90
CA ARG A 64 13.45 -13.94 0.97
C ARG A 64 12.66 -13.56 -0.28
N LEU A 65 11.52 -12.88 -0.11
CA LEU A 65 10.67 -12.40 -1.19
C LEU A 65 11.35 -11.28 -2.00
N GLU A 66 12.06 -10.35 -1.36
CA GLU A 66 12.87 -9.36 -2.08
C GLU A 66 13.92 -10.04 -2.97
N ALA A 67 14.62 -11.05 -2.46
CA ALA A 67 15.60 -11.81 -3.24
C ALA A 67 14.98 -12.56 -4.41
N GLN A 68 13.76 -13.09 -4.26
CA GLN A 68 13.03 -13.81 -5.30
C GLN A 68 12.47 -12.87 -6.39
N MET A 69 11.92 -11.71 -5.99
CA MET A 69 11.13 -10.84 -6.86
C MET A 69 11.90 -9.66 -7.48
N SER A 70 13.12 -9.39 -7.03
CA SER A 70 13.87 -8.19 -7.46
C SER A 70 14.31 -8.26 -8.91
N VAL A 71 13.88 -7.29 -9.73
CA VAL A 71 14.40 -7.08 -11.10
C VAL A 71 15.84 -6.54 -11.14
N TYR A 72 16.41 -6.17 -9.99
CA TYR A 72 17.78 -5.63 -9.88
C TYR A 72 18.81 -6.68 -9.46
N ARG A 73 18.38 -7.88 -9.09
CA ARG A 73 19.27 -8.99 -8.71
C ARG A 73 19.25 -10.02 -9.82
N ASP A 74 20.36 -10.18 -10.55
CA ASP A 74 20.43 -11.11 -11.69
C ASP A 74 20.13 -12.56 -11.33
N SER A 75 20.38 -12.93 -10.07
CA SER A 75 20.10 -14.24 -9.50
C SER A 75 18.64 -14.44 -9.05
N SER A 76 17.79 -13.42 -9.13
CA SER A 76 16.38 -13.54 -8.75
C SER A 76 15.62 -14.39 -9.77
N GLU A 77 14.54 -15.01 -9.29
CA GLU A 77 13.67 -15.82 -10.13
C GLU A 77 12.95 -14.95 -11.18
N VAL A 78 12.55 -13.73 -10.83
CA VAL A 78 11.95 -12.77 -11.78
C VAL A 78 12.96 -12.31 -12.83
N ALA A 79 14.22 -12.06 -12.47
CA ALA A 79 15.25 -11.70 -13.44
C ALA A 79 15.56 -12.87 -14.39
N LEU A 80 15.59 -14.10 -13.87
CA LEU A 80 15.71 -15.30 -14.70
C LEU A 80 14.53 -15.45 -15.67
N LEU A 81 13.30 -15.29 -15.17
CA LEU A 81 12.08 -15.31 -15.98
C LEU A 81 12.18 -14.30 -17.13
N ASN A 82 12.57 -13.05 -16.83
CA ASN A 82 12.71 -11.99 -17.82
C ASN A 82 13.70 -12.31 -18.94
N ARG A 83 14.76 -13.06 -18.66
CA ARG A 83 15.78 -13.46 -19.65
C ARG A 83 15.37 -14.67 -20.49
N THR A 84 14.49 -15.53 -19.99
CA THR A 84 14.32 -16.89 -20.53
C THR A 84 12.92 -17.21 -21.02
N ALA A 85 11.88 -16.54 -20.50
CA ALA A 85 10.49 -16.88 -20.77
C ALA A 85 10.04 -16.69 -22.22
N PHE A 86 10.77 -15.91 -23.02
CA PHE A 86 10.52 -15.83 -24.47
C PHE A 86 11.00 -17.09 -25.20
N VAL A 87 12.20 -17.58 -24.85
CA VAL A 87 12.85 -18.72 -25.51
C VAL A 87 12.06 -20.01 -25.26
N ALA A 88 11.69 -20.25 -24.00
CA ALA A 88 10.91 -21.43 -23.59
C ALA A 88 10.03 -21.10 -22.38
N PRO A 89 8.93 -21.86 -22.13
CA PRO A 89 8.21 -21.78 -20.87
C PRO A 89 9.14 -22.04 -19.68
N VAL A 90 9.02 -21.22 -18.64
CA VAL A 90 9.84 -21.30 -17.43
C VAL A 90 8.94 -21.68 -16.27
N GLU A 91 9.20 -22.84 -15.66
CA GLU A 91 8.57 -23.19 -14.38
C GLU A 91 9.05 -22.24 -13.30
N VAL A 92 8.10 -21.72 -12.52
CA VAL A 92 8.39 -20.85 -11.38
C VAL A 92 7.79 -21.43 -10.09
N GLU A 93 8.30 -20.98 -8.96
CA GLU A 93 7.80 -21.33 -7.64
C GLU A 93 6.30 -21.03 -7.53
N GLU A 94 5.57 -21.92 -6.84
CA GLU A 94 4.11 -21.93 -6.81
C GLU A 94 3.50 -20.59 -6.37
N ARG A 95 4.08 -19.95 -5.36
CA ARG A 95 3.54 -18.72 -4.83
C ARG A 95 3.86 -17.52 -5.73
N LEU A 96 5.00 -17.52 -6.43
CA LEU A 96 5.29 -16.57 -7.51
C LEU A 96 4.34 -16.77 -8.69
N TYR A 97 4.08 -18.03 -9.11
CA TYR A 97 3.10 -18.33 -10.15
C TYR A 97 1.71 -17.76 -9.82
N GLY A 98 1.26 -17.96 -8.57
CA GLY A 98 0.00 -17.40 -8.08
C GLY A 98 -0.03 -15.87 -8.12
N LEU A 99 1.07 -15.20 -7.75
CA LEU A 99 1.18 -13.74 -7.84
C LEU A 99 1.12 -13.23 -9.28
N LEU A 100 1.80 -13.88 -10.22
CA LEU A 100 1.76 -13.54 -11.64
C LEU A 100 0.35 -13.73 -12.22
N ARG A 101 -0.38 -14.78 -11.78
CA ARG A 101 -1.78 -14.99 -12.16
C ARG A 101 -2.71 -13.91 -11.61
N LEU A 102 -2.55 -13.54 -10.33
CA LEU A 102 -3.29 -12.43 -9.73
C LEU A 102 -3.06 -11.14 -10.51
N ALA A 103 -1.80 -10.84 -10.85
CA ALA A 103 -1.45 -9.67 -11.64
C ALA A 103 -2.12 -9.68 -13.03
N ARG A 104 -2.12 -10.83 -13.73
CA ARG A 104 -2.83 -10.99 -15.01
C ARG A 104 -4.34 -10.78 -14.85
N GLN A 105 -4.94 -11.32 -13.80
CA GLN A 105 -6.37 -11.15 -13.52
C GLN A 105 -6.71 -9.67 -13.31
N ILE A 106 -5.98 -8.97 -12.44
CA ILE A 106 -6.20 -7.54 -12.19
C ILE A 106 -5.96 -6.73 -13.48
N GLY A 107 -4.98 -7.10 -14.30
CA GLY A 107 -4.79 -6.49 -15.62
C GLY A 107 -6.00 -6.62 -16.53
N GLY A 108 -6.65 -7.78 -16.55
CA GLY A 108 -7.92 -7.98 -17.26
C GLY A 108 -9.08 -7.17 -16.67
N GLU A 109 -9.28 -7.21 -15.34
CA GLU A 109 -10.36 -6.49 -14.64
C GLU A 109 -10.25 -4.97 -14.79
N THR A 110 -9.02 -4.44 -14.92
CA THR A 110 -8.74 -3.01 -15.06
C THR A 110 -8.56 -2.56 -16.51
N GLY A 111 -8.80 -3.44 -17.49
CA GLY A 111 -8.64 -3.13 -18.91
C GLY A 111 -7.20 -2.72 -19.30
N GLY A 112 -6.20 -3.28 -18.61
CA GLY A 112 -4.78 -2.99 -18.82
C GLY A 112 -4.24 -1.75 -18.11
N ALA A 113 -5.04 -1.09 -17.25
CA ALA A 113 -4.53 -0.01 -16.41
C ALA A 113 -3.52 -0.50 -15.36
N PHE A 114 -3.66 -1.75 -14.90
CA PHE A 114 -2.61 -2.47 -14.18
C PHE A 114 -1.86 -3.41 -15.13
N ASP A 115 -0.54 -3.34 -15.19
CA ASP A 115 0.26 -4.28 -15.99
C ASP A 115 1.67 -4.45 -15.42
N ILE A 116 1.97 -5.65 -14.91
CA ILE A 116 3.31 -5.98 -14.42
C ILE A 116 4.34 -6.11 -15.55
N THR A 117 3.93 -6.16 -16.81
CA THR A 117 4.86 -6.23 -17.96
C THR A 117 5.33 -4.85 -18.42
N ALA A 118 5.02 -3.78 -17.68
CA ALA A 118 5.43 -2.42 -17.99
C ALA A 118 6.94 -2.14 -17.83
N GLY A 119 7.78 -3.15 -17.56
CA GLY A 119 9.23 -3.02 -17.44
C GLY A 119 9.90 -2.24 -18.59
N PRO A 120 9.59 -2.53 -19.87
CA PRO A 120 10.15 -1.79 -21.00
C PRO A 120 9.78 -0.30 -20.98
N LEU A 121 8.54 0.04 -20.56
CA LEU A 121 8.11 1.43 -20.42
C LEU A 121 8.87 2.15 -19.30
N ILE A 122 9.00 1.50 -18.14
CA ILE A 122 9.76 2.02 -16.99
C ILE A 122 11.22 2.32 -17.39
N ARG A 123 11.83 1.46 -18.22
CA ARG A 123 13.17 1.69 -18.78
C ARG A 123 13.20 2.81 -19.81
N ALA A 124 12.23 2.87 -20.72
CA ALA A 124 12.18 3.93 -21.73
C ALA A 124 12.18 5.32 -21.08
N TRP A 125 11.36 5.50 -20.04
CA TRP A 125 11.29 6.72 -19.24
C TRP A 125 12.46 6.93 -18.26
N GLY A 126 13.39 5.98 -18.14
CA GLY A 126 14.59 6.09 -17.30
C GLY A 126 14.33 5.95 -15.79
N PHE A 127 13.12 5.58 -15.38
CA PHE A 127 12.77 5.39 -13.96
C PHE A 127 13.51 4.20 -13.34
N PHE A 128 13.82 3.16 -14.13
CA PHE A 128 14.61 2.01 -13.68
C PHE A 128 16.00 2.43 -13.16
N GLU A 129 16.62 3.41 -13.81
CA GLU A 129 17.97 3.92 -13.49
C GLU A 129 17.93 5.13 -12.54
N ARG A 130 16.74 5.55 -12.10
CA ARG A 130 16.50 6.82 -11.40
C ARG A 130 17.05 8.04 -12.18
N ARG A 131 17.07 7.94 -13.51
CA ARG A 131 17.52 8.96 -14.45
C ARG A 131 16.37 9.27 -15.41
N GLY A 132 15.34 9.91 -14.86
CA GLY A 132 14.12 10.24 -15.59
C GLY A 132 14.39 11.03 -16.86
N ARG A 133 13.74 10.62 -17.96
CA ARG A 133 13.86 11.25 -19.28
C ARG A 133 12.55 11.12 -20.05
N VAL A 134 12.30 12.04 -20.97
CA VAL A 134 11.23 11.87 -21.96
C VAL A 134 11.78 10.97 -23.08
N PRO A 135 11.19 9.79 -23.34
CA PRO A 135 11.64 8.91 -24.40
C PRO A 135 11.33 9.48 -25.78
N GLU A 136 12.18 9.17 -26.76
CA GLU A 136 11.87 9.41 -28.17
C GLU A 136 10.61 8.64 -28.59
N PRO A 137 9.76 9.19 -29.49
CA PRO A 137 8.50 8.55 -29.88
C PRO A 137 8.67 7.09 -30.33
N GLU A 138 9.69 6.79 -31.13
CA GLU A 138 9.96 5.43 -31.59
C GLU A 138 10.36 4.48 -30.46
N ALA A 139 11.12 4.96 -29.48
CA ALA A 139 11.52 4.17 -28.32
C ALA A 139 10.31 3.85 -27.43
N LEU A 140 9.39 4.82 -27.29
CA LEU A 140 8.13 4.62 -26.58
C LEU A 140 7.23 3.59 -27.28
N GLU A 141 7.08 3.69 -28.60
CA GLU A 141 6.27 2.72 -29.37
C GLU A 141 6.86 1.31 -29.30
N ARG A 142 8.18 1.16 -29.38
CA ARG A 142 8.84 -0.14 -29.14
C ARG A 142 8.55 -0.68 -27.75
N ALA A 143 8.64 0.15 -26.71
CA ALA A 143 8.33 -0.27 -25.35
C ALA A 143 6.85 -0.67 -25.18
N ARG A 144 5.91 0.07 -25.78
CA ARG A 144 4.47 -0.27 -25.78
C ARG A 144 4.20 -1.60 -26.49
N ALA A 145 4.88 -1.88 -27.59
CA ALA A 145 4.76 -3.16 -28.28
C ALA A 145 5.18 -4.36 -27.41
N LEU A 146 6.04 -4.14 -26.40
CA LEU A 146 6.52 -5.15 -25.46
C LEU A 146 5.73 -5.21 -24.14
N THR A 147 4.80 -4.28 -23.90
CA THR A 147 3.92 -4.28 -22.72
C THR A 147 2.56 -4.88 -23.05
N GLY A 148 2.06 -5.77 -22.21
CA GLY A 148 0.71 -6.34 -22.29
C GLY A 148 0.55 -7.56 -21.39
N TRP A 149 -0.37 -7.49 -20.41
CA TRP A 149 -0.74 -8.61 -19.53
C TRP A 149 -1.28 -9.82 -20.31
N ASP A 150 -1.88 -9.57 -21.47
CA ASP A 150 -2.43 -10.56 -22.41
C ASP A 150 -1.32 -11.33 -23.16
N LYS A 151 -0.10 -10.78 -23.19
CA LYS A 151 1.09 -11.37 -23.82
C LYS A 151 1.82 -12.36 -22.91
N LEU A 152 1.40 -12.51 -21.65
CA LEU A 152 1.88 -13.52 -20.71
C LEU A 152 1.09 -14.83 -20.86
N GLY A 153 1.77 -15.88 -21.30
CA GLY A 153 1.27 -17.25 -21.35
C GLY A 153 1.48 -17.99 -20.02
N PHE A 154 0.51 -18.80 -19.63
CA PHE A 154 0.49 -19.56 -18.38
C PHE A 154 0.14 -21.03 -18.67
N ASP A 155 0.93 -21.95 -18.14
CA ASP A 155 0.68 -23.41 -18.16
C ASP A 155 0.43 -23.87 -16.71
N ASP A 156 -0.85 -24.10 -16.41
CA ASP A 156 -1.31 -24.46 -15.06
C ASP A 156 -0.85 -25.83 -14.59
N CYS A 157 -0.63 -26.77 -15.51
CA CYS A 157 -0.16 -28.11 -15.16
C CYS A 157 1.29 -28.09 -14.70
N LYS A 158 2.10 -27.21 -15.30
CA LYS A 158 3.55 -27.11 -15.03
C LYS A 158 3.95 -25.92 -14.17
N ARG A 159 3.02 -25.02 -13.83
CA ARG A 159 3.31 -23.69 -13.24
C ARG A 159 4.35 -22.94 -14.06
N ALA A 160 4.23 -23.01 -15.38
CA ALA A 160 5.19 -22.40 -16.28
C ALA A 160 4.65 -21.12 -16.92
N VAL A 161 5.52 -20.14 -17.08
CA VAL A 161 5.21 -18.84 -17.70
C VAL A 161 6.01 -18.68 -18.99
N ARG A 162 5.37 -18.13 -20.02
CA ARG A 162 6.00 -17.85 -21.32
C ARG A 162 5.67 -16.44 -21.79
N PHE A 163 6.64 -15.76 -22.38
CA PHE A 163 6.44 -14.46 -23.03
C PHE A 163 6.19 -14.65 -24.53
N SER A 164 5.19 -13.96 -25.06
CA SER A 164 4.88 -14.04 -26.50
C SER A 164 5.77 -13.15 -27.38
N ARG A 165 6.55 -12.25 -26.78
CA ARG A 165 7.46 -11.33 -27.48
C ARG A 165 8.83 -11.29 -26.82
N GLU A 166 9.88 -11.21 -27.63
CA GLU A 166 11.25 -11.01 -27.16
C GLU A 166 11.40 -9.59 -26.58
N GLY A 167 12.05 -9.46 -25.42
CA GLY A 167 12.25 -8.17 -24.76
C GLY A 167 11.11 -7.74 -23.83
N MET A 168 10.07 -8.56 -23.64
CA MET A 168 9.12 -8.37 -22.54
C MET A 168 9.84 -8.45 -21.19
N GLU A 169 9.36 -7.68 -20.21
CA GLU A 169 9.93 -7.68 -18.86
C GLU A 169 8.83 -7.52 -17.82
N VAL A 170 8.73 -8.50 -16.92
CA VAL A 170 7.92 -8.44 -15.71
C VAL A 170 8.64 -7.63 -14.63
N ASN A 171 7.91 -6.71 -14.02
CA ASN A 171 8.31 -5.91 -12.88
C ASN A 171 7.17 -5.89 -11.86
N LEU A 172 7.47 -6.32 -10.63
CA LEU A 172 6.49 -6.48 -9.55
C LEU A 172 6.47 -5.29 -8.58
N ALA A 173 7.04 -4.14 -8.94
CA ALA A 173 7.14 -2.98 -8.04
C ALA A 173 5.79 -2.43 -7.55
N SER A 174 4.70 -2.66 -8.30
CA SER A 174 3.33 -2.18 -7.99
C SER A 174 2.42 -3.24 -7.34
N ILE A 175 2.97 -4.37 -6.90
CA ILE A 175 2.21 -5.45 -6.21
C ILE A 175 3.05 -6.21 -5.17
N GLY A 176 4.38 -6.13 -5.27
CA GLY A 176 5.31 -6.95 -4.51
C GLY A 176 5.37 -6.62 -3.03
N LYS A 177 5.23 -5.35 -2.62
CA LYS A 177 5.26 -4.99 -1.19
C LYS A 177 4.01 -5.49 -0.48
N GLY A 178 2.85 -5.31 -1.11
CA GLY A 178 1.57 -5.82 -0.67
C GLY A 178 1.61 -7.34 -0.55
N TYR A 179 2.13 -8.02 -1.57
CA TYR A 179 2.31 -9.47 -1.50
C TYR A 179 3.22 -9.92 -0.35
N ALA A 180 4.34 -9.22 -0.13
CA ALA A 180 5.23 -9.51 1.00
C ALA A 180 4.56 -9.29 2.36
N LEU A 181 3.72 -8.24 2.48
CA LEU A 181 2.88 -8.02 3.67
C LEU A 181 1.89 -9.17 3.88
N ASP A 182 1.21 -9.63 2.83
CA ASP A 182 0.25 -10.74 2.93
C ASP A 182 0.94 -12.03 3.40
N ARG A 183 2.12 -12.35 2.84
CA ARG A 183 2.89 -13.54 3.25
C ARG A 183 3.38 -13.43 4.70
N ALA A 184 3.89 -12.27 5.11
CA ALA A 184 4.36 -12.04 6.47
C ALA A 184 3.21 -12.07 7.49
N ALA A 185 2.07 -11.44 7.17
CA ALA A 185 0.86 -11.46 7.98
C ALA A 185 0.31 -12.88 8.14
N ALA A 186 0.29 -13.68 7.06
CA ALA A 186 -0.13 -15.08 7.13
C ALA A 186 0.75 -15.91 8.08
N LEU A 187 2.06 -15.65 8.15
CA LEU A 187 2.94 -16.31 9.12
C LEU A 187 2.59 -15.95 10.56
N LEU A 188 2.28 -14.68 10.85
CA LEU A 188 1.85 -14.24 12.17
C LEU A 188 0.54 -14.92 12.59
N VAL A 189 -0.44 -14.95 11.70
CA VAL A 189 -1.75 -15.59 11.94
C VAL A 189 -1.57 -17.09 12.21
N ARG A 190 -0.70 -17.78 11.46
CA ARG A 190 -0.41 -19.21 11.68
C ARG A 190 0.26 -19.49 13.03
N GLN A 191 0.99 -18.52 13.58
CA GLN A 191 1.57 -18.64 14.92
C GLN A 191 0.54 -18.36 16.03
N GLY A 192 -0.66 -17.88 15.68
CA GLY A 192 -1.75 -17.61 16.63
C GLY A 192 -1.96 -16.13 16.93
N LEU A 193 -1.15 -15.22 16.36
CA LEU A 193 -1.33 -13.78 16.58
C LEU A 193 -2.59 -13.30 15.83
N ARG A 194 -3.50 -12.65 16.56
CA ARG A 194 -4.79 -12.18 16.02
C ARG A 194 -4.92 -10.68 15.85
N ASN A 195 -4.06 -9.91 16.53
CA ASN A 195 -4.18 -8.45 16.60
C ASN A 195 -2.84 -7.83 16.23
N PHE A 196 -2.74 -7.28 15.03
CA PHE A 196 -1.54 -6.60 14.57
C PHE A 196 -1.85 -5.65 13.42
N LEU A 197 -0.95 -4.68 13.22
CA LEU A 197 -0.85 -3.93 11.98
C LEU A 197 0.56 -4.09 11.44
N MET A 198 0.67 -4.30 10.14
CA MET A 198 1.93 -4.24 9.42
C MET A 198 1.86 -3.19 8.32
N HIS A 199 2.99 -2.52 8.06
CA HIS A 199 3.10 -1.66 6.88
C HIS A 199 4.44 -1.82 6.18
N ALA A 200 4.45 -1.49 4.89
CA ALA A 200 5.62 -1.32 4.05
C ALA A 200 5.69 0.14 3.59
N GLY A 201 6.62 0.91 4.16
CA GLY A 201 6.82 2.32 3.84
C GLY A 201 5.59 3.22 4.06
N HIS A 202 4.66 2.83 4.95
CA HIS A 202 3.37 3.50 5.21
C HIS A 202 2.40 3.59 4.01
N SER A 203 2.84 3.18 2.82
CA SER A 203 2.04 3.20 1.58
C SER A 203 1.23 1.94 1.41
N SER A 204 1.69 0.80 1.93
CA SER A 204 0.94 -0.47 1.92
C SER A 204 0.81 -0.98 3.35
N ILE A 205 -0.39 -1.37 3.75
CA ILE A 205 -0.77 -1.69 5.13
C ILE A 205 -1.64 -2.93 5.13
N VAL A 206 -1.44 -3.83 6.09
CA VAL A 206 -2.36 -4.93 6.41
C VAL A 206 -2.65 -4.89 7.90
N ALA A 207 -3.92 -4.98 8.27
CA ALA A 207 -4.38 -4.93 9.64
C ALA A 207 -5.23 -6.15 9.96
N ALA A 208 -4.99 -6.74 11.12
CA ALA A 208 -5.75 -7.86 11.65
C ALA A 208 -6.23 -7.55 13.06
N GLY A 209 -7.48 -7.92 13.33
CA GLY A 209 -8.10 -7.81 14.64
C GLY A 209 -8.26 -6.39 15.17
N ALA A 210 -8.14 -6.24 16.49
CA ALA A 210 -8.44 -5.01 17.22
C ALA A 210 -7.17 -4.30 17.69
N SER A 211 -7.21 -2.98 17.68
CA SER A 211 -6.21 -2.12 18.30
C SER A 211 -6.54 -1.88 19.79
N HIS A 212 -5.69 -1.16 20.52
CA HIS A 212 -6.03 -0.68 21.86
C HIS A 212 -7.20 0.32 21.87
N ALA A 213 -7.45 1.00 20.75
CA ALA A 213 -8.44 2.06 20.65
C ALA A 213 -9.83 1.57 20.26
N GLY A 214 -9.99 0.30 19.87
CA GLY A 214 -11.29 -0.25 19.51
C GLY A 214 -11.25 -1.38 18.48
N PRO A 215 -12.41 -1.71 17.88
CA PRO A 215 -12.54 -2.79 16.91
C PRO A 215 -11.91 -2.38 15.57
N GLY A 216 -10.61 -2.59 15.42
CA GLY A 216 -9.85 -2.30 14.20
C GLY A 216 -8.68 -1.35 14.41
N TRP A 217 -7.95 -1.11 13.33
CA TRP A 217 -6.77 -0.26 13.29
C TRP A 217 -7.03 0.98 12.46
N GLU A 218 -6.83 2.15 13.06
CA GLU A 218 -7.04 3.42 12.37
C GLU A 218 -5.82 3.84 11.57
N VAL A 219 -6.03 4.18 10.30
CA VAL A 219 -5.02 4.60 9.34
C VAL A 219 -5.40 5.98 8.80
N SER A 220 -4.57 6.98 9.06
CA SER A 220 -4.80 8.35 8.56
C SER A 220 -4.39 8.50 7.09
N ILE A 221 -5.22 9.20 6.33
CA ILE A 221 -4.93 9.61 4.94
C ILE A 221 -4.38 11.03 4.98
N ARG A 222 -3.19 11.23 4.44
CA ARG A 222 -2.48 12.53 4.47
C ARG A 222 -2.79 13.34 3.21
N ASP A 223 -2.78 14.67 3.33
CA ASP A 223 -2.85 15.56 2.18
C ASP A 223 -1.55 15.42 1.36
N PRO A 224 -1.62 15.12 0.05
CA PRO A 224 -0.41 15.01 -0.79
C PRO A 224 0.36 16.33 -0.93
N ARG A 225 -0.25 17.47 -0.55
CA ARG A 225 0.37 18.80 -0.58
C ARG A 225 0.96 19.20 0.78
N ASP A 226 0.51 18.58 1.86
CA ASP A 226 0.98 18.83 3.22
C ASP A 226 0.90 17.54 4.04
N HIS A 227 2.03 16.87 4.20
CA HIS A 227 2.12 15.60 4.93
C HIS A 227 1.78 15.72 6.42
N GLN A 228 1.73 16.92 7.00
CA GLN A 228 1.29 17.13 8.39
C GLN A 228 -0.23 17.19 8.50
N ARG A 229 -0.92 17.51 7.40
CA ARG A 229 -2.37 17.58 7.37
C ARG A 229 -2.99 16.19 7.11
N SER A 230 -3.87 15.78 8.00
CA SER A 230 -4.77 14.64 7.78
C SER A 230 -6.01 15.08 7.00
N LEU A 231 -6.38 14.33 5.97
CA LEU A 231 -7.65 14.48 5.25
C LEU A 231 -8.79 13.71 5.93
N GLY A 232 -8.45 12.70 6.74
CA GLY A 232 -9.38 11.81 7.44
C GLY A 232 -8.69 10.49 7.80
N SER A 233 -9.44 9.55 8.37
CA SER A 233 -8.90 8.22 8.69
C SER A 233 -9.87 7.10 8.33
N VAL A 234 -9.29 5.94 8.05
CA VAL A 234 -10.00 4.69 7.76
C VAL A 234 -9.65 3.67 8.83
N ARG A 235 -10.66 2.99 9.37
CA ARG A 235 -10.47 1.88 10.30
C ARG A 235 -10.53 0.56 9.57
N LEU A 236 -9.41 -0.14 9.57
CA LEU A 236 -9.22 -1.45 8.96
C LEU A 236 -9.52 -2.55 9.99
N ILE A 237 -10.42 -3.46 9.62
CA ILE A 237 -10.70 -4.68 10.39
C ILE A 237 -10.47 -5.86 9.45
N ASP A 238 -9.37 -6.60 9.67
CA ASP A 238 -9.02 -7.77 8.84
C ASP A 238 -9.00 -7.41 7.33
N ARG A 239 -8.36 -6.27 7.03
CA ARG A 239 -8.27 -5.66 5.69
C ARG A 239 -6.90 -5.05 5.47
N ALA A 240 -6.60 -4.84 4.19
CA ALA A 240 -5.42 -4.13 3.75
C ALA A 240 -5.79 -2.80 3.10
N MET A 241 -4.83 -1.88 3.09
CA MET A 241 -4.95 -0.59 2.42
C MET A 241 -3.63 -0.26 1.72
N SER A 242 -3.70 0.26 0.51
CA SER A 242 -2.54 0.79 -0.20
C SER A 242 -2.82 2.15 -0.80
N THR A 243 -1.78 2.97 -0.88
CA THR A 243 -1.85 4.37 -1.31
C THR A 243 -0.77 4.65 -2.35
N SER A 244 -1.20 5.07 -3.55
CA SER A 244 -0.32 5.47 -4.66
C SER A 244 -0.40 6.98 -4.89
N GLY A 245 0.74 7.64 -5.13
CA GLY A 245 0.81 9.09 -5.33
C GLY A 245 2.15 9.56 -5.89
N VAL A 246 2.24 10.85 -6.25
CA VAL A 246 3.40 11.42 -7.00
C VAL A 246 4.56 11.87 -6.09
N SER A 247 4.53 11.58 -4.79
CA SER A 247 5.39 12.26 -3.81
C SER A 247 6.87 11.86 -3.79
N GLU A 248 7.26 10.68 -4.30
CA GLU A 248 8.61 10.15 -4.04
C GLU A 248 9.53 10.03 -5.26
N GLN A 249 9.00 9.84 -6.48
CA GLN A 249 9.82 9.70 -7.69
C GLN A 249 9.17 10.47 -8.86
N SER A 250 9.78 11.61 -9.21
CA SER A 250 9.42 12.42 -10.38
C SER A 250 10.65 13.14 -10.95
N PHE A 251 10.57 13.58 -12.20
CA PHE A 251 11.56 14.47 -12.81
C PHE A 251 10.88 15.60 -13.58
N ALA A 252 11.60 16.68 -13.85
CA ALA A 252 11.10 17.82 -14.63
C ALA A 252 11.80 17.88 -15.99
N ALA A 253 11.04 18.07 -17.07
CA ALA A 253 11.56 18.29 -18.42
C ALA A 253 10.58 19.17 -19.22
N GLY A 254 11.10 20.18 -19.92
CA GLY A 254 10.30 21.07 -20.78
C GLY A 254 9.16 21.78 -20.04
N GLY A 255 9.38 22.21 -18.79
CA GLY A 255 8.37 22.90 -17.97
C GLY A 255 7.25 21.99 -17.45
N ARG A 256 7.37 20.66 -17.61
CA ARG A 256 6.41 19.66 -17.11
C ARG A 256 7.09 18.72 -16.11
N ARG A 257 6.34 18.30 -15.10
CA ARG A 257 6.76 17.27 -14.12
C ARG A 257 6.17 15.92 -14.51
N TYR A 258 6.99 14.88 -14.49
CA TYR A 258 6.62 13.51 -14.84
C TYR A 258 6.80 12.59 -13.62
N GLY A 259 5.72 11.92 -13.20
CA GLY A 259 5.75 10.93 -12.14
C GLY A 259 6.14 9.52 -12.63
N HIS A 260 6.58 8.67 -11.70
CA HIS A 260 6.97 7.28 -11.99
C HIS A 260 5.80 6.32 -12.26
N ILE A 261 4.57 6.71 -11.93
CA ILE A 261 3.37 5.90 -12.23
C ILE A 261 3.00 6.13 -13.70
N LEU A 262 3.15 5.07 -14.50
CA LEU A 262 2.83 5.06 -15.93
C LEU A 262 1.45 4.43 -16.15
N ASP A 263 0.70 4.94 -17.13
CA ASP A 263 -0.45 4.21 -17.69
C ASP A 263 0.06 3.26 -18.78
N PRO A 264 0.01 1.92 -18.59
CA PRO A 264 0.52 0.97 -19.58
C PRO A 264 -0.19 1.06 -20.93
N ARG A 265 -1.44 1.53 -20.96
CA ARG A 265 -2.27 1.64 -22.19
C ARG A 265 -1.71 2.73 -23.12
N THR A 266 -1.29 3.85 -22.53
CA THR A 266 -0.73 5.00 -23.27
C THR A 266 0.80 4.97 -23.33
N GLY A 267 1.44 4.28 -22.38
CA GLY A 267 2.89 4.29 -22.17
C GLY A 267 3.42 5.56 -21.50
N ALA A 268 2.55 6.50 -21.11
CA ALA A 268 2.93 7.80 -20.55
C ALA A 268 2.71 7.87 -19.03
N PRO A 269 3.46 8.73 -18.30
CA PRO A 269 3.18 9.08 -16.93
C PRO A 269 1.76 9.61 -16.75
N ALA A 270 1.16 9.26 -15.61
CA ALA A 270 -0.13 9.79 -15.21
C ALA A 270 -0.13 11.33 -15.27
N PRO A 271 -1.16 11.97 -15.86
CA PRO A 271 -1.20 13.42 -16.05
C PRO A 271 -1.48 14.19 -14.75
N ASN A 272 -2.04 13.52 -13.74
CA ASN A 272 -2.57 14.16 -12.54
C ASN A 272 -1.59 14.06 -11.37
N ALA A 273 -1.39 15.18 -10.67
CA ALA A 273 -0.92 15.16 -9.31
C ALA A 273 -2.08 14.71 -8.41
N GLY A 274 -1.83 13.83 -7.46
CA GLY A 274 -2.89 13.32 -6.60
C GLY A 274 -2.43 12.16 -5.75
N LEU A 275 -3.40 11.55 -5.08
CA LEU A 275 -3.23 10.38 -4.24
C LEU A 275 -4.46 9.48 -4.38
N VAL A 276 -4.23 8.18 -4.50
CA VAL A 276 -5.29 7.17 -4.55
C VAL A 276 -5.03 6.15 -3.47
N SER A 277 -5.97 6.03 -2.54
CA SER A 277 -5.97 5.00 -1.51
C SER A 277 -7.02 3.95 -1.84
N VAL A 278 -6.66 2.67 -1.74
CA VAL A 278 -7.55 1.54 -1.97
C VAL A 278 -7.53 0.64 -0.75
N VAL A 279 -8.71 0.23 -0.29
CA VAL A 279 -8.91 -0.79 0.73
C VAL A 279 -9.38 -2.08 0.04
N ALA A 280 -8.78 -3.21 0.39
CA ALA A 280 -9.12 -4.52 -0.17
C ALA A 280 -8.89 -5.64 0.87
N PRO A 281 -9.33 -6.88 0.62
CA PRO A 281 -9.06 -8.01 1.51
C PRO A 281 -7.57 -8.32 1.69
N GLU A 282 -6.79 -8.17 0.62
CA GLU A 282 -5.35 -8.51 0.57
C GLU A 282 -4.52 -7.30 0.13
N ALA A 283 -3.32 -7.16 0.69
CA ALA A 283 -2.45 -6.01 0.44
C ALA A 283 -1.89 -6.01 -0.99
N ALA A 284 -1.62 -7.17 -1.59
CA ALA A 284 -1.22 -7.27 -2.99
C ALA A 284 -2.29 -6.66 -3.91
N ARG A 285 -3.56 -7.04 -3.71
CA ARG A 285 -4.68 -6.50 -4.50
C ARG A 285 -4.84 -5.00 -4.24
N ALA A 286 -4.78 -4.55 -2.99
CA ALA A 286 -4.86 -3.12 -2.67
C ALA A 286 -3.75 -2.31 -3.38
N GLU A 287 -2.51 -2.80 -3.42
CA GLU A 287 -1.37 -2.11 -4.05
C GLU A 287 -1.47 -2.05 -5.58
N ALA A 288 -1.87 -3.16 -6.20
CA ALA A 288 -2.11 -3.21 -7.62
C ALA A 288 -3.22 -2.23 -8.03
N LEU A 289 -4.33 -2.25 -7.29
CA LEU A 289 -5.48 -1.39 -7.56
C LEU A 289 -5.21 0.08 -7.25
N SER A 290 -4.46 0.42 -6.20
CA SER A 290 -4.10 1.83 -5.95
C SER A 290 -3.28 2.40 -7.10
N THR A 291 -2.41 1.57 -7.71
CA THR A 291 -1.62 1.94 -8.89
C THR A 291 -2.47 2.11 -10.14
N SER A 292 -3.39 1.19 -10.44
CA SER A 292 -4.25 1.30 -11.63
C SER A 292 -5.30 2.38 -11.50
N PHE A 293 -5.93 2.53 -10.33
CA PHE A 293 -6.93 3.58 -10.10
C PHE A 293 -6.32 4.97 -10.21
N PHE A 294 -5.02 5.11 -10.01
CA PHE A 294 -4.29 6.35 -10.23
C PHE A 294 -4.32 6.82 -11.69
N VAL A 295 -4.36 5.89 -12.65
CA VAL A 295 -4.36 6.18 -14.10
C VAL A 295 -5.73 5.99 -14.76
N MET A 296 -6.69 5.41 -14.05
CA MET A 296 -8.06 5.21 -14.51
C MET A 296 -8.89 6.49 -14.38
N ALA A 297 -9.86 6.66 -15.28
CA ALA A 297 -10.88 7.68 -15.15
C ALA A 297 -11.79 7.37 -13.93
N PRO A 298 -12.37 8.39 -13.26
CA PRO A 298 -13.27 8.19 -12.12
C PRO A 298 -14.42 7.21 -12.40
N GLU A 299 -15.00 7.23 -13.61
CA GLU A 299 -16.06 6.29 -14.01
C GLU A 299 -15.58 4.85 -14.18
N GLU A 300 -14.30 4.63 -14.50
CA GLU A 300 -13.71 3.29 -14.52
C GLU A 300 -13.51 2.77 -13.09
N VAL A 301 -13.01 3.62 -12.18
CA VAL A 301 -12.83 3.29 -10.75
C VAL A 301 -14.17 2.99 -10.08
N ARG A 302 -15.20 3.81 -10.35
CA ARG A 302 -16.57 3.58 -9.85
C ARG A 302 -17.07 2.20 -10.24
N ARG A 303 -17.02 1.87 -11.55
CA ARG A 303 -17.48 0.58 -12.07
C ARG A 303 -16.73 -0.59 -11.47
N TYR A 304 -15.41 -0.45 -11.25
CA TYR A 304 -14.64 -1.50 -10.58
C TYR A 304 -15.15 -1.73 -9.15
N CYS A 305 -15.29 -0.66 -8.34
CA CYS A 305 -15.76 -0.78 -6.96
C CYS A 305 -17.21 -1.30 -6.87
N GLU A 306 -18.10 -0.93 -7.80
CA GLU A 306 -19.47 -1.47 -7.88
C GLU A 306 -19.49 -2.97 -8.17
N ALA A 307 -18.54 -3.46 -8.98
CA ALA A 307 -18.40 -4.89 -9.29
C ALA A 307 -17.67 -5.69 -8.19
N HIS A 308 -16.94 -5.03 -7.30
CA HIS A 308 -16.11 -5.63 -6.25
C HIS A 308 -16.41 -4.96 -4.90
N PRO A 309 -17.53 -5.30 -4.23
CA PRO A 309 -17.96 -4.64 -3.00
C PRO A 309 -16.99 -4.82 -1.82
N GLU A 310 -16.05 -5.76 -1.90
CA GLU A 310 -14.94 -5.94 -0.97
C GLU A 310 -13.81 -4.93 -1.16
N VAL A 311 -13.86 -4.12 -2.23
CA VAL A 311 -12.90 -3.07 -2.56
C VAL A 311 -13.54 -1.69 -2.39
N ALA A 312 -12.81 -0.79 -1.74
CA ALA A 312 -13.18 0.61 -1.66
C ALA A 312 -12.01 1.51 -2.04
N SER A 313 -12.29 2.73 -2.48
CA SER A 313 -11.26 3.67 -2.88
C SER A 313 -11.56 5.11 -2.49
N ILE A 314 -10.48 5.87 -2.30
CA ILE A 314 -10.47 7.30 -2.00
C ILE A 314 -9.48 7.93 -2.98
N VAL A 315 -9.99 8.77 -3.88
CA VAL A 315 -9.19 9.49 -4.87
C VAL A 315 -9.16 10.96 -4.48
N VAL A 316 -7.94 11.45 -4.31
CA VAL A 316 -7.62 12.83 -3.91
C VAL A 316 -6.99 13.51 -5.12
N GLY A 317 -7.73 14.42 -5.74
CA GLY A 317 -7.21 15.24 -6.83
C GLY A 317 -6.25 16.31 -6.31
N GLY A 318 -5.05 16.38 -6.89
CA GLY A 318 -4.13 17.51 -6.72
C GLY A 318 -4.24 18.49 -7.91
N PRO A 319 -3.82 19.76 -7.74
CA PRO A 319 -3.72 20.67 -8.88
C PRO A 319 -2.69 20.15 -9.88
N ALA A 320 -3.07 20.12 -11.17
CA ALA A 320 -2.09 20.08 -12.24
C ALA A 320 -1.27 21.39 -12.18
N GLN A 321 0.06 21.28 -12.08
CA GLN A 321 1.04 22.38 -11.98
C GLN A 321 1.24 23.08 -10.62
N GLU A 322 2.53 23.32 -10.33
CA GLU A 322 2.99 24.28 -9.33
C GLU A 322 2.32 25.63 -9.59
N ARG A 323 1.60 26.14 -8.59
CA ARG A 323 0.98 27.47 -8.68
C ARG A 323 2.04 28.55 -8.46
N ASP A 324 1.80 29.69 -9.11
CA ASP A 324 2.43 30.96 -8.77
C ASP A 324 2.12 31.33 -7.31
N HIS A 325 3.11 31.83 -6.59
CA HIS A 325 3.00 32.14 -5.16
C HIS A 325 1.96 33.26 -4.93
N GLY A 326 0.79 32.94 -4.34
CA GLY A 326 -0.15 33.95 -3.84
C GLY A 326 -1.65 33.72 -4.08
N SER A 327 -2.07 32.70 -4.83
CA SER A 327 -3.51 32.39 -4.98
C SER A 327 -4.04 31.52 -3.84
N PRO A 328 -5.26 31.75 -3.32
CA PRO A 328 -5.85 30.89 -2.30
C PRO A 328 -5.94 29.44 -2.82
N ALA A 329 -5.59 28.48 -1.95
CA ALA A 329 -5.63 27.07 -2.29
C ALA A 329 -7.08 26.63 -2.50
N GLU A 330 -7.40 26.16 -3.70
CA GLU A 330 -8.70 25.51 -3.93
C GLU A 330 -8.85 24.27 -3.03
N PRO A 331 -10.09 23.98 -2.58
CA PRO A 331 -10.36 22.80 -1.78
C PRO A 331 -9.93 21.54 -2.53
N VAL A 332 -9.36 20.58 -1.79
CA VAL A 332 -9.00 19.27 -2.34
C VAL A 332 -10.26 18.57 -2.80
N LYS A 333 -10.29 18.14 -4.06
CA LYS A 333 -11.39 17.31 -4.54
C LYS A 333 -11.14 15.88 -4.07
N ILE A 334 -12.00 15.40 -3.17
CA ILE A 334 -11.99 14.02 -2.68
C ILE A 334 -13.20 13.31 -3.28
N VAL A 335 -12.96 12.16 -3.91
CA VAL A 335 -14.00 11.28 -4.43
C VAL A 335 -13.81 9.92 -3.77
N THR A 336 -14.90 9.33 -3.28
CA THR A 336 -14.85 8.04 -2.59
C THR A 336 -15.85 7.06 -3.17
N TRP A 337 -15.50 5.78 -3.15
CA TRP A 337 -16.38 4.68 -3.57
C TRP A 337 -16.25 3.52 -2.60
N GLY A 338 -17.39 2.98 -2.15
CA GLY A 338 -17.42 1.92 -1.13
C GLY A 338 -17.01 2.37 0.28
N ILE A 339 -16.56 3.62 0.45
CA ILE A 339 -16.12 4.16 1.73
C ILE A 339 -16.47 5.65 1.81
N SER A 340 -16.65 6.15 3.03
CA SER A 340 -16.83 7.57 3.31
C SER A 340 -15.56 8.16 3.93
N LEU A 341 -15.27 9.42 3.68
CA LEU A 341 -14.23 10.17 4.37
C LEU A 341 -14.86 11.50 4.80
N GLU A 342 -15.13 11.66 6.09
CA GLU A 342 -15.57 12.97 6.61
C GLU A 342 -14.34 13.83 6.90
N PRO A 343 -14.39 15.14 6.64
CA PRO A 343 -13.32 16.06 7.03
C PRO A 343 -13.07 16.00 8.53
N SER A 344 -11.80 15.94 8.92
CA SER A 344 -11.39 16.15 10.31
C SER A 344 -11.63 17.62 10.70
N GLU A 345 -12.84 17.98 11.12
CA GLU A 345 -13.01 19.20 11.92
C GLU A 345 -12.30 19.04 13.26
N ALA A 346 -11.69 20.13 13.73
CA ALA A 346 -10.73 20.18 14.82
C ALA A 346 -11.05 19.23 15.99
N GLY A 347 -10.32 18.10 16.05
CA GLY A 347 -10.27 17.24 17.23
C GLY A 347 -11.22 16.04 17.27
N GLY A 348 -12.00 15.77 16.22
CA GLY A 348 -12.88 14.59 16.17
C GLY A 348 -13.10 14.10 14.75
N GLY A 349 -12.09 13.45 14.15
CA GLY A 349 -12.25 12.84 12.84
C GLY A 349 -13.29 11.71 12.88
N CYS A 350 -14.25 11.72 11.95
CA CYS A 350 -15.11 10.57 11.75
C CYS A 350 -14.27 9.43 11.17
N VAL A 351 -14.39 8.26 11.77
CA VAL A 351 -13.63 7.07 11.39
C VAL A 351 -14.54 6.15 10.60
N THR A 352 -14.30 6.00 9.31
CA THR A 352 -15.05 5.04 8.51
C THR A 352 -14.49 3.64 8.71
N THR A 353 -15.37 2.71 9.08
CA THR A 353 -14.99 1.31 9.32
C THR A 353 -15.19 0.51 8.04
N PHE A 354 -14.17 -0.25 7.62
CA PHE A 354 -14.25 -1.13 6.46
C PHE A 354 -13.79 -2.55 6.83
N GLY A 355 -14.69 -3.53 6.62
CA GLY A 355 -14.57 -4.90 7.09
C GLY A 355 -15.68 -5.28 8.08
N THR A 356 -15.92 -6.58 8.26
CA THR A 356 -16.89 -7.11 9.22
C THR A 356 -16.17 -8.02 10.22
N ARG A 357 -16.61 -7.97 11.48
CA ARG A 357 -16.50 -9.09 12.41
C ARG A 357 -17.93 -9.62 12.55
N ASP A 358 -18.18 -10.80 12.00
CA ASP A 358 -19.37 -11.55 12.38
C ASP A 358 -19.30 -11.92 13.87
#